data_AF-A0A931F5T6-F1
#
_entry.id   AF-A0A931F5T6-F1
#
_cell.length_a   1.000
_cell.length_b   1.000
_cell.length_c   1.000
_cell.angle_alpha   90.00
_cell.angle_beta   90.00
_cell.angle_gamma   90.00
#
_symmetry.space_group_name_H-M   'P 1'
#
loop_
_entity.id
_entity.type
_entity.pdbx_description
1 polymer ?
#
loop_
_entity_poly.entity_id
_entity_poly.type
_entity_poly.pdbx_seq_one_letter_code
_entity_poly.pdbx_strand_id
1 'polypeptide(L)'
;MRLYGYISTKEELFDLMVDEVHAEILPEEQPGDWREVLRIRADRTRQATLRHEWLADLLGGRPTLGPNALAVTEATLAALDGLADLDTVMRAVETVSAYFTGAIRREIADLRAERATGLSKLDWQRAYGPHVSRMLATGRFPALAKAVHDGTEVDAEASFATGLDWVLDAVAAKLARPPA
;
A
#
# COMPACT_ATOMS: atom_id res chain seq x y z
N MET A 1 -4.34 -13.01 -37.14
CA MET A 1 -4.15 -12.18 -35.93
C MET A 1 -5.51 -11.88 -35.33
N ARG A 2 -5.87 -12.49 -34.19
CA ARG A 2 -7.18 -12.29 -33.54
C ARG A 2 -7.15 -11.35 -32.33
N LEU A 3 -5.97 -11.01 -31.80
CA LEU A 3 -5.83 -10.18 -30.60
C LEU A 3 -6.19 -8.70 -30.85
N TYR A 4 -5.72 -8.11 -31.96
CA TYR A 4 -6.07 -6.74 -32.36
C TYR A 4 -7.55 -6.55 -32.74
N GLY A 5 -8.33 -7.63 -32.81
CA GLY A 5 -9.79 -7.55 -32.98
C GLY A 5 -10.54 -7.29 -31.68
N TYR A 6 -9.88 -7.47 -30.53
CA TYR A 6 -10.46 -7.26 -29.19
C TYR A 6 -9.76 -6.13 -28.43
N ILE A 7 -8.49 -5.84 -28.73
CA ILE A 7 -7.69 -4.82 -28.03
C ILE A 7 -6.98 -3.95 -29.07
N SER A 8 -7.26 -2.65 -29.02
CA SER A 8 -6.80 -1.66 -29.98
C SER A 8 -5.39 -1.17 -29.69
N THR A 9 -4.99 -1.09 -28.41
CA THR A 9 -3.68 -0.57 -28.00
C THR A 9 -3.03 -1.35 -26.85
N LYS A 10 -1.73 -1.13 -26.65
CA LYS A 10 -1.00 -1.74 -25.52
C LYS A 10 -1.48 -1.15 -24.19
N GLU A 11 -1.83 0.12 -24.18
CA GLU A 11 -2.37 0.82 -23.02
C GLU A 11 -3.72 0.21 -22.60
N GLU A 12 -4.59 -0.09 -23.57
CA GLU A 12 -5.87 -0.77 -23.31
C GLU A 12 -5.64 -2.17 -22.71
N LEU A 13 -4.64 -2.92 -23.19
CA LEU A 13 -4.27 -4.19 -22.56
C LEU A 13 -3.83 -4.00 -21.09
N PHE A 14 -3.06 -2.94 -20.79
CA PHE A 14 -2.63 -2.66 -19.42
C PHE A 14 -3.79 -2.29 -18.52
N ASP A 15 -4.74 -1.48 -19.00
CA ASP A 15 -5.95 -1.15 -18.26
C ASP A 15 -6.78 -2.41 -17.94
N LEU A 16 -6.91 -3.32 -18.91
CA LEU A 16 -7.58 -4.61 -18.72
C LEU A 16 -6.84 -5.53 -17.73
N MET A 17 -5.51 -5.60 -17.83
CA MET A 17 -4.70 -6.38 -16.87
C MET A 17 -4.83 -5.84 -15.45
N VAL A 18 -4.82 -4.51 -15.29
CA VAL A 18 -5.00 -3.88 -13.97
C VAL A 18 -6.40 -4.16 -13.43
N ASP A 19 -7.43 -4.03 -14.26
CA ASP A 19 -8.81 -4.27 -13.82
C ASP A 19 -9.05 -5.75 -13.46
N GLU A 20 -8.42 -6.70 -14.16
CA GLU A 20 -8.49 -8.12 -13.77
C GLU A 20 -7.90 -8.34 -12.37
N VAL A 21 -6.75 -7.72 -12.06
CA VAL A 21 -6.15 -7.81 -10.72
C VAL A 21 -7.02 -7.13 -9.65
N HIS A 22 -7.79 -6.10 -10.01
CA HIS A 22 -8.75 -5.49 -9.06
C HIS A 22 -9.84 -6.46 -8.61
N ALA A 23 -10.16 -7.51 -9.39
CA ALA A 23 -11.07 -8.56 -8.96
C ALA A 23 -10.57 -9.30 -7.70
N GLU A 24 -9.25 -9.41 -7.53
CA GLU A 24 -8.63 -10.03 -6.35
C GLU A 24 -8.71 -9.13 -5.10
N ILE A 25 -9.01 -7.83 -5.28
CA ILE A 25 -9.10 -6.83 -4.21
C ILE A 25 -10.52 -6.75 -3.64
N LEU A 26 -11.53 -7.08 -4.45
CA LEU A 26 -12.92 -7.08 -4.03
C LEU A 26 -13.15 -8.00 -2.84
N PRO A 27 -13.87 -7.52 -1.81
CA PRO A 27 -14.21 -8.38 -0.70
C PRO A 27 -15.33 -9.36 -1.04
N GLU A 28 -15.14 -10.63 -0.66
CA GLU A 28 -16.16 -11.69 -0.81
C GLU A 28 -17.42 -11.37 0.01
N GLU A 29 -17.24 -10.79 1.19
CA GLU A 29 -18.30 -10.32 2.07
C GLU A 29 -17.99 -8.88 2.50
N GLN A 30 -18.99 -8.00 2.50
CA GLN A 30 -18.83 -6.63 2.97
C GLN A 30 -18.99 -6.57 4.50
N PRO A 31 -17.94 -6.20 5.26
CA PRO A 31 -18.05 -5.96 6.69
C PRO A 31 -19.01 -4.79 6.97
N GLY A 32 -19.66 -4.81 8.14
CA GLY A 32 -20.51 -3.69 8.59
C GLY A 32 -19.73 -2.48 9.12
N ASP A 33 -18.41 -2.59 9.31
CA ASP A 33 -17.56 -1.53 9.84
C ASP A 33 -16.63 -0.98 8.75
N TRP A 34 -16.69 0.33 8.51
CA TRP A 34 -15.85 1.04 7.55
C TRP A 34 -14.35 0.81 7.79
N ARG A 35 -13.94 0.68 9.06
CA ARG A 35 -12.54 0.48 9.42
C ARG A 35 -12.05 -0.87 8.90
N GLU A 36 -12.90 -1.89 9.02
CA GLU A 36 -12.59 -3.24 8.55
C GLU A 36 -12.62 -3.31 7.02
N VAL A 37 -13.54 -2.62 6.36
CA VAL A 37 -13.57 -2.53 4.88
C VAL A 37 -12.26 -1.95 4.34
N LEU A 38 -11.78 -0.86 4.94
CA LEU A 38 -10.51 -0.25 4.53
C LEU A 38 -9.29 -1.11 4.86
N ARG A 39 -9.31 -1.85 5.98
CA ARG A 39 -8.26 -2.81 6.33
C ARG A 39 -8.18 -3.94 5.30
N ILE A 40 -9.30 -4.59 5.03
CA ILE A 40 -9.41 -5.66 4.04
C ILE A 40 -8.96 -5.18 2.65
N ARG A 41 -9.37 -3.98 2.25
CA ARG A 41 -8.94 -3.39 0.98
C ARG A 41 -7.42 -3.21 0.94
N ALA A 42 -6.81 -2.69 2.00
CA ALA A 42 -5.36 -2.49 2.07
C ALA A 42 -4.61 -3.83 2.02
N ASP A 43 -5.06 -4.83 2.79
CA ASP A 43 -4.46 -6.16 2.84
C ASP A 43 -4.58 -6.89 1.50
N ARG A 44 -5.77 -6.94 0.91
CA ARG A 44 -5.96 -7.55 -0.41
C ARG A 44 -5.15 -6.84 -1.50
N THR A 45 -5.04 -5.50 -1.46
CA THR A 45 -4.18 -4.75 -2.39
C THR A 45 -2.71 -5.15 -2.24
N ARG A 46 -2.22 -5.29 -0.99
CA ARG A 46 -0.86 -5.76 -0.72
C ARG A 46 -0.65 -7.17 -1.27
N GLN A 47 -1.55 -8.10 -0.97
CA GLN A 47 -1.45 -9.50 -1.43
C GLN A 47 -1.50 -9.62 -2.96
N ALA A 48 -2.40 -8.89 -3.62
CA ALA A 48 -2.47 -8.84 -5.09
C ALA A 48 -1.15 -8.29 -5.68
N THR A 49 -0.58 -7.25 -5.08
CA THR A 49 0.69 -6.67 -5.54
C THR A 49 1.89 -7.61 -5.31
N LEU A 50 1.91 -8.37 -4.21
CA LEU A 50 2.93 -9.38 -3.96
C LEU A 50 2.87 -10.54 -4.97
N ARG A 51 1.66 -10.90 -5.45
CA ARG A 51 1.48 -11.86 -6.55
C ARG A 51 1.86 -11.25 -7.91
N HIS A 52 1.55 -9.98 -8.11
CA HIS A 52 1.65 -9.26 -9.37
C HIS A 52 2.52 -8.01 -9.22
N GLU A 53 3.83 -8.18 -9.04
CA GLU A 53 4.70 -7.06 -8.64
C GLU A 53 4.72 -5.87 -9.59
N TRP A 54 4.42 -6.08 -10.88
CA TRP A 54 4.28 -5.01 -11.87
C TRP A 54 3.17 -4.02 -11.50
N LEU A 55 2.17 -4.43 -10.71
CA LEU A 55 1.10 -3.56 -10.24
C LEU A 55 1.62 -2.43 -9.35
N ALA A 56 2.71 -2.65 -8.61
CA ALA A 56 3.29 -1.65 -7.71
C ALA A 56 3.60 -0.34 -8.44
N ASP A 57 4.06 -0.42 -9.68
CA ASP A 57 4.41 0.74 -10.50
C ASP A 57 3.17 1.51 -11.00
N LEU A 58 1.99 0.87 -10.96
CA LEU A 58 0.72 1.42 -11.42
C LEU A 58 -0.19 1.91 -10.27
N LEU A 59 0.10 1.52 -9.01
CA LEU A 59 -0.65 1.99 -7.84
C LEU A 59 -0.59 3.53 -7.67
N GLY A 60 -1.70 4.16 -7.30
CA GLY A 60 -1.77 5.61 -7.11
C GLY A 60 -1.71 6.43 -8.41
N GLY A 61 -1.83 5.78 -9.57
CA GLY A 61 -2.08 6.42 -10.86
C GLY A 61 -3.53 6.90 -11.01
N ARG A 62 -3.92 7.28 -12.23
CA ARG A 62 -5.32 7.61 -12.52
C ARG A 62 -6.20 6.36 -12.26
N PRO A 63 -7.41 6.52 -11.68
CA PRO A 63 -8.32 5.41 -11.48
C PRO A 63 -8.59 4.69 -12.80
N THR A 64 -8.47 3.36 -12.79
CA THR A 64 -9.00 2.55 -13.89
C THR A 64 -10.53 2.58 -13.80
N LEU A 65 -11.19 2.80 -14.93
CA LEU A 65 -12.65 2.85 -15.02
C LEU A 65 -13.25 1.50 -15.43
N GLY A 66 -12.52 0.42 -15.15
CA GLY A 66 -12.98 -0.94 -15.38
C GLY A 66 -13.97 -1.40 -14.31
N PRO A 67 -14.80 -2.41 -14.61
CA PRO A 67 -15.87 -2.88 -13.73
C PRO A 67 -15.39 -3.29 -12.34
N ASN A 68 -14.23 -3.95 -12.23
CA ASN A 68 -13.74 -4.41 -10.93
C ASN A 68 -13.24 -3.24 -10.08
N ALA A 69 -12.49 -2.31 -10.68
CA ALA A 69 -12.04 -1.11 -9.99
C ALA A 69 -13.20 -0.21 -9.52
N LEU A 70 -14.25 -0.09 -10.34
CA LEU A 70 -15.49 0.60 -9.95
C LEU A 70 -16.20 -0.11 -8.79
N ALA A 71 -16.26 -1.44 -8.81
CA ALA A 71 -16.86 -2.21 -7.72
C ALA A 71 -16.08 -2.08 -6.40
N VAL A 72 -14.73 -2.04 -6.44
CA VAL A 72 -13.91 -1.77 -5.24
C VAL A 72 -14.19 -0.37 -4.68
N THR A 73 -14.35 0.61 -5.58
CA THR A 73 -14.66 2.00 -5.21
C THR A 73 -16.05 2.10 -4.59
N GLU A 74 -17.05 1.49 -5.21
CA GLU A 74 -18.43 1.44 -4.71
C GLU A 74 -18.50 0.80 -3.33
N ALA A 75 -17.89 -0.38 -3.14
CA ALA A 75 -17.86 -1.06 -1.84
C ALA A 75 -17.19 -0.19 -0.76
N THR A 76 -16.12 0.53 -1.12
CA THR A 76 -15.45 1.44 -0.19
C THR A 76 -16.35 2.62 0.18
N LEU A 77 -16.97 3.27 -0.79
CA LEU A 77 -17.81 4.45 -0.53
C LEU A 77 -19.11 4.07 0.21
N ALA A 78 -19.73 2.96 -0.14
CA ALA A 78 -20.92 2.44 0.54
C ALA A 78 -20.66 2.17 2.03
N ALA A 79 -19.48 1.65 2.38
CA ALA A 79 -19.10 1.41 3.77
C ALA A 79 -18.91 2.70 4.60
N LEU A 80 -18.60 3.82 3.95
CA LEU A 80 -18.45 5.13 4.61
C LEU A 80 -19.69 6.02 4.50
N ASP A 81 -20.77 5.53 3.89
CA ASP A 81 -21.99 6.32 3.69
C ASP A 81 -22.59 6.77 5.03
N GLY A 82 -23.04 8.02 5.08
CA GLY A 82 -23.62 8.63 6.27
C GLY A 82 -22.66 8.92 7.43
N LEU A 83 -21.37 8.55 7.35
CA LEU A 83 -20.40 8.81 8.43
C LEU A 83 -19.94 10.27 8.49
N ALA A 84 -19.82 10.94 7.33
CA ALA A 84 -19.44 12.34 7.21
C ALA A 84 -19.95 12.93 5.88
N ASP A 85 -19.65 14.20 5.61
CA ASP A 85 -19.85 14.77 4.27
C ASP A 85 -18.93 14.10 3.24
N LEU A 86 -19.35 14.12 1.97
CA LEU A 86 -18.66 13.43 0.88
C LEU A 86 -17.18 13.84 0.75
N ASP A 87 -16.87 15.13 0.92
CA ASP A 87 -15.50 15.61 0.79
C ASP A 87 -14.61 15.06 1.92
N THR A 88 -15.15 14.95 3.13
CA THR A 88 -14.46 14.31 4.26
C THR A 88 -14.25 12.82 4.02
N VAL A 89 -15.26 12.11 3.52
CA VAL A 89 -15.15 10.68 3.16
C VAL A 89 -14.08 10.46 2.09
N MET A 90 -14.09 11.26 1.02
CA MET A 90 -13.10 11.14 -0.06
C MET A 90 -11.67 11.36 0.45
N ARG A 91 -11.44 12.37 1.30
CA ARG A 91 -10.12 12.61 1.90
C ARG A 91 -9.69 11.49 2.84
N ALA A 92 -10.62 10.89 3.59
CA ALA A 92 -10.34 9.73 4.44
C ALA A 92 -9.87 8.53 3.61
N VAL A 93 -10.62 8.19 2.55
CA VAL A 93 -10.28 7.09 1.63
C VAL A 93 -8.93 7.34 0.95
N GLU A 94 -8.69 8.55 0.47
CA GLU A 94 -7.42 8.93 -0.17
C GLU A 94 -6.24 8.82 0.82
N THR A 95 -6.41 9.28 2.06
CA THR A 95 -5.36 9.23 3.10
C THR A 95 -4.94 7.80 3.40
N VAL A 96 -5.91 6.89 3.59
CA VAL A 96 -5.62 5.46 3.81
C VAL A 96 -4.99 4.84 2.57
N SER A 97 -5.48 5.19 1.37
CA SER A 97 -4.95 4.68 0.10
C SER A 97 -3.51 5.10 -0.16
N ALA A 98 -3.16 6.35 0.14
CA ALA A 98 -1.81 6.88 0.03
C ALA A 98 -0.85 6.14 0.96
N TYR A 99 -1.28 5.84 2.20
CA TYR A 99 -0.48 5.06 3.13
C TYR A 99 -0.15 3.66 2.59
N PHE A 100 -1.17 2.85 2.27
CA PHE A 100 -0.90 1.47 1.87
C PHE A 100 -0.18 1.42 0.52
N THR A 101 -0.44 2.36 -0.40
CA THR A 101 0.27 2.45 -1.68
C THR A 101 1.76 2.70 -1.47
N GLY A 102 2.12 3.66 -0.61
CA GLY A 102 3.52 3.96 -0.30
C GLY A 102 4.22 2.79 0.40
N ALA A 103 3.53 2.14 1.34
CA ALA A 103 4.07 0.99 2.06
C ALA A 103 4.32 -0.22 1.14
N ILE A 104 3.35 -0.57 0.29
CA ILE A 104 3.46 -1.66 -0.68
C ILE A 104 4.57 -1.38 -1.69
N ARG A 105 4.66 -0.16 -2.24
CA ARG A 105 5.73 0.20 -3.18
C ARG A 105 7.12 0.05 -2.59
N ARG A 106 7.30 0.42 -1.32
CA ARG A 106 8.57 0.23 -0.61
C ARG A 106 8.89 -1.25 -0.47
N GLU A 107 7.94 -2.06 -0.03
CA GLU A 107 8.11 -3.50 0.12
C GLU A 107 8.51 -4.20 -1.19
N ILE A 108 7.83 -3.86 -2.29
CA ILE A 108 8.15 -4.41 -3.63
C ILE A 108 9.52 -3.93 -4.11
N ALA A 109 9.90 -2.68 -3.83
CA ALA A 109 11.24 -2.18 -4.16
C ALA A 109 12.33 -2.96 -3.41
N ASP A 110 12.12 -3.25 -2.12
CA ASP A 110 13.05 -4.05 -1.31
C ASP A 110 13.17 -5.48 -1.85
N LEU A 111 12.05 -6.14 -2.17
CA LEU A 111 12.03 -7.49 -2.78
C LEU A 111 12.75 -7.53 -4.13
N ARG A 112 12.53 -6.53 -4.98
CA ARG A 112 13.22 -6.40 -6.28
C ARG A 112 14.73 -6.17 -6.08
N ALA A 113 15.13 -5.37 -5.10
CA ALA A 113 16.54 -5.12 -4.80
C ALA A 113 17.25 -6.39 -4.28
N GLU A 114 16.60 -7.16 -3.41
CA GLU A 114 17.11 -8.45 -2.95
C GLU A 114 17.34 -9.41 -4.13
N ARG A 115 16.39 -9.54 -5.06
CA ARG A 115 16.56 -10.38 -6.25
C ARG A 115 17.65 -9.89 -7.20
N ALA A 116 17.75 -8.58 -7.39
CA ALA A 116 18.74 -7.99 -8.30
C ALA A 116 20.17 -8.13 -7.77
N THR A 117 20.34 -8.05 -6.44
CA THR A 117 21.66 -8.12 -5.78
C THR A 117 22.03 -9.53 -5.32
N GLY A 118 21.04 -10.40 -5.12
CA GLY A 118 21.20 -11.71 -4.48
C GLY A 118 21.48 -11.63 -2.98
N LEU A 119 21.35 -10.44 -2.37
CA LEU A 119 21.61 -10.22 -0.96
C LEU A 119 20.28 -10.09 -0.22
N SER A 120 20.05 -11.00 0.72
CA SER A 120 19.00 -10.80 1.71
C SER A 120 19.27 -9.52 2.51
N LYS A 121 18.23 -8.98 3.17
CA LYS A 121 18.38 -7.81 4.06
C LYS A 121 19.49 -8.02 5.11
N LEU A 122 19.58 -9.22 5.70
CA LEU A 122 20.61 -9.56 6.68
C LEU A 122 22.01 -9.62 6.04
N ASP A 123 22.13 -10.16 4.83
CA ASP A 123 23.42 -10.24 4.14
C ASP A 123 23.89 -8.85 3.70
N TRP A 124 22.96 -7.99 3.26
CA TRP A 124 23.24 -6.58 3.00
C TRP A 124 23.74 -5.88 4.27
N GLN A 125 23.06 -6.05 5.40
CA GLN A 125 23.50 -5.47 6.67
C GLN A 125 24.88 -5.97 7.10
N ARG A 126 25.20 -7.26 6.90
CA ARG A 126 26.52 -7.81 7.19
C ARG A 126 27.59 -7.24 6.27
N ALA A 127 27.30 -7.13 4.97
CA ALA A 127 28.24 -6.64 3.97
C ALA A 127 28.55 -5.14 4.16
N TYR A 128 27.53 -4.31 4.46
CA TYR A 128 27.66 -2.86 4.53
C TYR A 128 27.76 -2.31 5.97
N GLY A 129 27.49 -3.13 6.99
CA GLY A 129 27.57 -2.77 8.41
C GLY A 129 28.90 -2.13 8.84
N PRO A 130 30.07 -2.62 8.37
CA PRO A 130 31.35 -1.96 8.66
C PRO A 130 31.46 -0.54 8.09
N HIS A 131 30.87 -0.28 6.92
CA HIS A 131 30.84 1.06 6.34
C HIS A 131 29.94 1.99 7.17
N VAL A 132 28.73 1.53 7.51
CA VAL A 132 27.82 2.29 8.38
C VAL A 132 28.48 2.61 9.72
N SER A 133 29.13 1.63 10.35
CA SER A 133 29.83 1.82 11.63
C SER A 133 30.94 2.89 11.54
N ARG A 134 31.73 2.91 10.45
CA ARG A 134 32.73 3.96 10.23
C ARG A 134 32.10 5.34 10.07
N MET A 135 30.97 5.44 9.39
CA MET A 135 30.24 6.70 9.23
C MET A 135 29.66 7.20 10.56
N LEU A 136 29.10 6.31 11.38
CA LEU A 136 28.58 6.64 12.71
C LEU A 136 29.70 7.09 13.67
N ALA A 137 30.87 6.47 13.60
CA ALA A 137 32.03 6.83 14.42
C ALA A 137 32.55 8.27 14.18
N THR A 138 32.16 8.92 13.07
CA THR A 138 32.47 10.35 12.84
C THR A 138 31.74 11.29 13.80
N GLY A 139 30.72 10.81 14.52
CA GLY A 139 29.90 11.61 15.42
C GLY A 139 28.91 12.54 14.71
N ARG A 140 28.89 12.55 13.36
CA ARG A 140 28.03 13.45 12.56
C ARG A 140 26.56 13.03 12.52
N PHE A 141 26.25 11.79 12.92
CA PHE A 141 24.90 11.20 12.78
C PHE A 141 24.38 10.63 14.11
N PRO A 142 24.26 11.44 15.17
CA PRO A 142 23.90 10.94 16.51
C PRO A 142 22.51 10.30 16.57
N ALA A 143 21.53 10.85 15.87
CA ALA A 143 20.17 10.28 15.81
C ALA A 143 20.15 8.93 15.08
N LEU A 144 20.90 8.80 13.98
CA LEU A 144 21.02 7.55 13.23
C LEU A 144 21.77 6.50 14.04
N ALA A 145 22.84 6.89 14.76
CA ALA A 145 23.56 5.99 15.64
C ALA A 145 22.63 5.39 16.70
N LYS A 146 21.80 6.23 17.34
CA LYS A 146 20.79 5.76 18.28
C LYS A 146 19.81 4.77 17.63
N ALA A 147 19.30 5.08 16.44
CA ALA A 147 18.38 4.19 15.73
C ALA A 147 19.01 2.84 15.36
N VAL A 148 20.29 2.82 14.97
CA VAL A 148 21.00 1.57 14.62
C VAL A 148 21.31 0.72 15.86
N HIS A 149 21.59 1.34 17.00
CA HIS A 149 21.92 0.62 18.23
C HIS A 149 20.70 0.16 19.03
N ASP A 150 19.66 0.99 19.08
CA ASP A 150 18.48 0.77 19.93
C ASP A 150 17.26 0.28 19.13
N GLY A 151 17.30 0.38 17.79
CA GLY A 151 16.19 0.02 16.93
C GLY A 151 16.00 -1.49 16.82
N THR A 152 14.75 -1.94 16.94
CA THR A 152 14.38 -3.33 16.65
C THR A 152 14.02 -3.47 15.18
N GLU A 153 14.52 -4.54 14.56
CA GLU A 153 14.06 -4.91 13.22
C GLU A 153 12.62 -5.40 13.30
N VAL A 154 11.74 -4.76 12.54
CA VAL A 154 10.33 -5.14 12.42
C VAL A 154 10.11 -5.73 11.03
N ASP A 155 9.41 -6.85 10.98
CA ASP A 155 8.99 -7.46 9.72
C ASP A 155 8.11 -6.50 8.89
N ALA A 156 8.13 -6.65 7.56
CA ALA A 156 7.40 -5.79 6.65
C ALA A 156 5.88 -5.84 6.88
N GLU A 157 5.33 -7.01 7.17
CA GLU A 157 3.91 -7.20 7.44
C GLU A 157 3.49 -6.50 8.73
N ALA A 158 4.25 -6.68 9.81
CA ALA A 158 3.98 -6.02 11.09
C ALA A 158 4.08 -4.48 10.98
N SER A 159 5.07 -3.99 10.22
CA SER A 159 5.23 -2.55 9.95
C SER A 159 4.07 -1.97 9.14
N PHE A 160 3.56 -2.74 8.17
CA PHE A 160 2.39 -2.38 7.36
C PHE A 160 1.12 -2.34 8.21
N ALA A 161 0.83 -3.39 8.97
CA ALA A 161 -0.35 -3.47 9.81
C ALA A 161 -0.38 -2.35 10.86
N THR A 162 0.75 -2.13 11.55
CA THR A 162 0.87 -1.10 12.58
C THR A 162 0.64 0.31 12.03
N GLY A 163 1.27 0.64 10.89
CA GLY A 163 1.07 1.97 10.31
C GLY A 163 -0.34 2.15 9.73
N LEU A 164 -0.95 1.08 9.21
CA LEU A 164 -2.34 1.12 8.75
C LEU A 164 -3.28 1.43 9.92
N ASP A 165 -3.10 0.79 11.07
CA ASP A 165 -3.88 1.07 12.27
C ASP A 165 -3.74 2.51 12.74
N TRP A 166 -2.52 3.07 12.73
CA TRP A 166 -2.30 4.48 13.08
C TRP A 166 -3.04 5.44 12.14
N VAL A 167 -3.04 5.15 10.84
CA VAL A 167 -3.74 5.99 9.86
C VAL A 167 -5.25 5.86 10.02
N LEU A 168 -5.76 4.64 10.24
CA LEU A 168 -7.18 4.40 10.49
C LEU A 168 -7.64 5.10 11.79
N ASP A 169 -6.82 5.12 12.84
CA ASP A 169 -7.10 5.85 14.09
C ASP A 169 -7.21 7.36 13.85
N ALA A 170 -6.28 7.91 13.07
CA ALA A 170 -6.30 9.32 12.70
C ALA A 170 -7.53 9.68 11.85
N VAL A 171 -7.92 8.81 10.91
CA VAL A 171 -9.13 8.98 10.10
C VAL A 171 -10.40 8.87 10.94
N ALA A 172 -10.47 7.91 11.87
CA ALA A 172 -11.60 7.75 12.77
C ALA A 172 -11.87 9.04 13.57
N ALA A 173 -10.81 9.71 14.03
CA ALA A 173 -10.91 10.99 14.73
C ALA A 173 -11.43 12.15 13.85
N LYS A 174 -11.41 12.02 12.52
CA LYS A 174 -11.96 13.00 11.56
C LYS A 174 -13.37 12.65 11.09
N LEU A 175 -13.70 11.35 11.04
CA LEU A 175 -15.06 10.87 10.73
C LEU A 175 -16.00 11.03 11.94
N ALA A 176 -15.48 10.97 13.16
CA ALA A 176 -16.25 11.31 14.36
C ALA A 176 -16.60 12.80 14.33
N ARG A 177 -17.86 13.11 14.00
CA ARG A 177 -18.43 14.46 14.06
C ARG A 177 -18.09 15.11 15.41
N PRO A 178 -17.60 16.37 15.47
CA PRO A 178 -17.51 17.06 16.75
C PRO A 178 -18.93 17.15 17.34
N PRO A 179 -19.11 16.95 18.66
CA PRO A 179 -20.40 17.18 19.29
C PRO A 179 -20.84 18.61 19.00
N ALA A 180 -22.10 18.75 18.58
CA ALA A 180 -22.76 20.04 18.36
C ALA A 180 -22.86 20.86 19.65
#